data_AF-A0A8T5U602-F1
#
_entry.id   AF-A0A8T5U602-F1
#
_cell.length_a   1.000
_cell.length_b   1.000
_cell.length_c   1.000
_cell.angle_alpha   90.00
_cell.angle_beta   90.00
_cell.angle_gamma   90.00
#
_symmetry.space_group_name_H-M   'P 1'
#
loop_
_entity.id
_entity.type
_entity.pdbx_description
1 polymer ?
#
loop_
_entity_poly.entity_id
_entity_poly.type
_entity_poly.pdbx_seq_one_letter_code
_entity_poly.pdbx_strand_id
1 'polypeptide(L)'
;MSTDWIPTYSWFFLFISWIFLFIFVIIPQIYLSFKLVKVFEGIILKRRINSFIVSVFLELTVVVSLFLYNTWVENEIFRLVYIIIIPATATIAAFLIYKSFGKELE
;
A
#
# COMPACT_ATOMS: atom_id res chain seq x y z
N MET A 1 -33.13 1.89 -22.01
CA MET A 1 -33.17 1.57 -20.57
C MET A 1 -31.74 1.23 -20.17
N SER A 2 -31.08 2.13 -19.43
CA SER A 2 -29.77 1.83 -18.85
C SER A 2 -29.96 0.71 -17.84
N THR A 3 -29.22 -0.37 -18.01
CA THR A 3 -29.14 -1.39 -16.97
C THR A 3 -28.50 -0.76 -15.74
N ASP A 4 -29.21 -0.73 -14.61
CA ASP A 4 -28.68 -0.49 -13.26
C ASP A 4 -27.75 -1.63 -12.86
N TRP A 5 -26.75 -1.90 -13.71
CA TRP A 5 -25.82 -2.99 -13.53
C TRP A 5 -24.82 -2.56 -12.46
N ILE A 6 -24.93 -3.18 -11.30
CA ILE A 6 -23.96 -3.04 -10.22
C ILE A 6 -22.99 -4.23 -10.33
N PRO A 7 -21.67 -3.98 -10.41
CA PRO A 7 -20.69 -5.06 -10.40
C PRO A 7 -20.81 -5.86 -9.11
N THR A 8 -21.10 -7.15 -9.22
CA THR A 8 -21.09 -8.09 -8.10
C THR A 8 -19.66 -8.55 -7.82
N TYR A 9 -19.08 -8.06 -6.73
CA TYR A 9 -17.74 -8.45 -6.29
C TYR A 9 -17.77 -9.78 -5.53
N SER A 10 -16.90 -10.72 -5.90
CA SER A 10 -16.70 -11.96 -5.15
C SER A 10 -15.73 -11.73 -3.99
N TRP A 11 -16.28 -11.52 -2.80
CA TRP A 11 -15.51 -11.42 -1.55
C TRP A 11 -14.63 -12.65 -1.29
N PHE A 12 -15.07 -13.82 -1.74
CA PHE A 12 -14.29 -15.06 -1.61
C PHE A 12 -13.03 -15.04 -2.48
N PHE A 13 -13.16 -14.68 -3.76
CA PHE A 13 -12.02 -14.56 -4.67
C PHE A 13 -11.03 -13.49 -4.21
N LEU A 14 -11.56 -12.37 -3.72
CA LEU A 14 -10.77 -11.31 -3.11
C LEU A 14 -9.95 -11.85 -1.93
N PHE A 15 -10.60 -12.53 -0.98
CA PHE A 15 -9.96 -13.02 0.24
C PHE A 15 -8.79 -13.97 -0.08
N ILE A 16 -8.99 -14.88 -1.04
CA ILE A 16 -7.93 -15.75 -1.55
C ILE A 16 -6.77 -14.93 -2.14
N SER A 17 -7.08 -13.94 -2.98
CA SER A 17 -6.08 -13.08 -3.62
C SER A 17 -5.24 -12.32 -2.58
N TRP A 18 -5.86 -11.78 -1.54
CA TRP A 18 -5.14 -11.11 -0.46
C TRP A 18 -4.28 -12.07 0.35
N ILE A 19 -4.79 -13.26 0.71
CA ILE A 19 -3.97 -14.27 1.38
C ILE A 19 -2.71 -14.57 0.58
N PHE A 20 -2.87 -14.76 -0.73
CA PHE A 20 -1.74 -14.99 -1.62
C PHE A 20 -0.74 -13.82 -1.58
N LEU A 21 -1.20 -12.58 -1.75
CA LEU A 21 -0.35 -11.39 -1.69
C LEU A 21 0.35 -11.24 -0.33
N PHE A 22 -0.35 -11.49 0.77
CA PHE A 22 0.24 -11.39 2.10
C PHE A 22 1.36 -12.41 2.30
N ILE A 23 1.10 -13.68 1.96
CA ILE A 23 2.06 -14.77 2.18
C ILE A 23 3.28 -14.64 1.27
N PHE A 24 3.08 -14.32 -0.01
CA PHE A 24 4.17 -14.38 -1.00
C PHE A 24 4.85 -13.04 -1.26
N VAL A 25 4.20 -11.91 -0.96
CA VAL A 25 4.74 -10.58 -1.26
C VAL A 25 5.00 -9.81 0.02
N ILE A 26 3.95 -9.52 0.80
CA ILE A 26 4.04 -8.56 1.92
C ILE A 26 4.88 -9.10 3.07
N ILE A 27 4.62 -10.32 3.54
CA ILE A 27 5.36 -10.92 4.66
C ILE A 27 6.86 -11.07 4.32
N PRO A 28 7.25 -11.66 3.16
CA PRO A 28 8.66 -11.77 2.79
C PRO A 28 9.34 -10.39 2.67
N GLN A 29 8.67 -9.42 2.06
CA GLN A 29 9.20 -8.06 1.88
C GLN A 29 9.47 -7.38 3.24
N ILE A 30 8.50 -7.43 4.16
CA ILE A 30 8.65 -6.87 5.50
C ILE A 30 9.75 -7.61 6.28
N TYR A 31 9.75 -8.94 6.25
CA TYR A 31 10.75 -9.77 6.94
C TYR A 31 12.17 -9.45 6.47
N LEU A 32 12.40 -9.41 5.15
CA LEU A 32 13.71 -9.09 4.58
C LEU A 32 14.12 -7.66 4.91
N SER A 33 13.19 -6.69 4.85
CA SER A 33 13.49 -5.29 5.18
C SER A 33 13.94 -5.15 6.63
N PHE A 34 13.25 -5.76 7.59
CA PHE A 34 13.67 -5.74 9.00
C PHE A 34 15.00 -6.46 9.23
N LYS A 35 15.26 -7.57 8.52
CA LYS A 35 16.54 -8.26 8.57
C LYS A 35 17.68 -7.33 8.09
N LEU A 36 17.47 -6.59 7.02
CA LEU A 36 18.46 -5.63 6.49
C LEU A 36 18.76 -4.50 7.49
N VAL A 37 17.74 -3.94 8.15
CA VAL A 37 17.94 -2.89 9.18
C VAL A 37 18.87 -3.36 10.31
N LYS A 38 18.80 -4.65 10.68
CA LYS A 38 19.64 -5.23 11.74
C LYS A 38 21.09 -5.49 11.29
N VAL A 39 21.29 -5.81 10.02
CA VAL A 39 22.61 -6.16 9.47
C VAL A 39 23.45 -4.93 9.15
N PHE A 40 22.83 -3.88 8.62
CA PHE A 40 23.58 -2.67 8.30
C PHE A 40 23.93 -1.87 9.56
N GLU A 41 25.14 -1.32 9.65
CA GLU A 41 25.55 -0.46 10.76
C GLU A 41 25.36 1.03 10.45
N GLY A 42 25.45 1.40 9.16
CA GLY A 42 25.36 2.79 8.70
C GLY A 42 24.01 3.45 8.97
N ILE A 43 24.04 4.62 9.63
CA ILE A 43 22.82 5.36 10.04
C ILE A 43 21.99 5.83 8.84
N ILE A 44 22.65 6.20 7.73
CA ILE A 44 21.99 6.65 6.50
C ILE A 44 21.19 5.51 5.87
N LEU A 45 21.79 4.33 5.79
CA LEU A 45 21.17 3.17 5.15
C LEU A 45 19.99 2.63 5.99
N LYS A 46 20.14 2.59 7.32
CA LYS A 46 19.01 2.28 8.23
C LYS A 46 17.83 3.23 8.04
N ARG A 47 18.10 4.54 7.94
CA ARG A 47 17.04 5.54 7.73
C ARG A 47 16.32 5.35 6.40
N ARG A 48 17.05 5.00 5.33
CA ARG A 48 16.46 4.70 4.01
C ARG A 48 15.57 3.46 4.07
N ILE A 49 16.05 2.36 4.66
CA ILE A 49 15.25 1.14 4.80
C ILE A 49 14.02 1.37 5.69
N ASN A 50 14.13 2.12 6.78
CA ASN A 50 12.98 2.47 7.60
C ASN A 50 11.96 3.31 6.82
N SER A 51 12.42 4.24 5.98
CA SER A 51 11.54 5.04 5.09
C SER A 51 10.82 4.13 4.09
N PHE A 52 11.51 3.12 3.56
CA PHE A 52 10.91 2.12 2.69
C PHE A 52 9.87 1.26 3.43
N ILE A 53 10.16 0.78 4.63
CA ILE A 53 9.18 0.00 5.42
C ILE A 53 7.91 0.82 5.64
N VAL A 54 8.03 2.10 5.99
CA VAL A 54 6.88 2.99 6.14
C VAL A 54 6.12 3.15 4.82
N SER A 55 6.81 3.32 3.69
CA SER A 55 6.15 3.46 2.40
C SER A 55 5.35 2.21 2.00
N VAL A 56 5.84 1.01 2.33
CA VAL A 56 5.13 -0.26 2.09
C VAL A 56 3.78 -0.29 2.82
N PHE A 57 3.73 0.15 4.07
CA PHE A 57 2.46 0.22 4.82
C PHE A 57 1.49 1.27 4.26
N LEU A 58 2.01 2.41 3.81
CA LEU A 58 1.19 3.43 3.16
C LEU A 58 0.63 2.93 1.82
N GLU A 59 1.44 2.26 1.02
CA GLU A 59 1.03 1.69 -0.27
C GLU A 59 -0.02 0.59 -0.08
N LEU A 60 0.18 -0.29 0.91
CA LEU A 60 -0.85 -1.25 1.33
C LEU A 60 -2.17 -0.59 1.69
N THR A 61 -2.12 0.53 2.41
CA THR A 61 -3.31 1.31 2.76
C THR A 61 -4.01 1.82 1.50
N VAL A 62 -3.27 2.37 0.55
CA VAL A 62 -3.81 2.85 -0.74
C VAL A 62 -4.51 1.72 -1.51
N VAL A 63 -3.87 0.54 -1.61
CA VAL A 63 -4.44 -0.62 -2.32
C VAL A 63 -5.72 -1.12 -1.64
N VAL A 64 -5.70 -1.28 -0.31
CA VAL A 64 -6.89 -1.67 0.47
C VAL A 64 -8.02 -0.65 0.31
N SER A 65 -7.71 0.64 0.38
CA SER A 65 -8.70 1.70 0.21
C SER A 65 -9.29 1.73 -1.20
N LEU A 66 -8.49 1.49 -2.24
CA LEU A 66 -8.98 1.40 -3.63
C LEU A 66 -9.99 0.25 -3.76
N PHE A 67 -9.69 -0.89 -3.13
CA PHE A 67 -10.62 -2.00 -3.09
C PHE A 67 -11.94 -1.61 -2.39
N LEU A 68 -11.85 -1.02 -1.19
CA LEU A 68 -13.01 -0.56 -0.44
C LEU A 68 -13.86 0.45 -1.20
N TYR A 69 -13.22 1.37 -1.95
CA TYR A 69 -13.90 2.35 -2.79
C TYR A 69 -14.79 1.70 -3.85
N ASN A 70 -14.32 0.58 -4.42
CA ASN A 70 -15.07 -0.17 -5.42
C ASN A 70 -16.19 -1.02 -4.80
N THR A 71 -16.03 -1.50 -3.56
CA THR A 71 -17.07 -2.31 -2.89
C THR A 71 -18.12 -1.50 -2.15
N TRP A 72 -17.78 -0.33 -1.61
CA TRP A 72 -18.66 0.50 -0.81
C TRP A 72 -19.15 1.70 -1.62
N VAL A 73 -19.67 1.43 -2.82
CA VAL A 73 -20.05 2.45 -3.82
C VAL A 73 -21.08 3.44 -3.27
N GLU A 74 -22.01 2.95 -2.44
CA GLU A 74 -23.09 3.75 -1.85
C GLU A 74 -22.66 4.55 -0.60
N ASN A 75 -21.45 4.32 -0.08
CA ASN A 75 -20.97 5.05 1.10
C ASN A 75 -20.32 6.38 0.68
N GLU A 76 -21.12 7.43 0.60
CA GLU A 76 -20.69 8.77 0.17
C GLU A 76 -19.59 9.37 1.07
N ILE A 77 -19.67 9.14 2.39
CA ILE A 77 -18.68 9.63 3.35
C ILE A 77 -17.32 9.00 3.06
N PHE A 78 -17.27 7.68 2.87
CA PHE A 78 -16.05 6.98 2.52
C PHE A 78 -15.47 7.47 1.19
N ARG A 79 -16.31 7.68 0.17
CA ARG A 79 -15.85 8.19 -1.14
C ARG A 79 -15.24 9.58 -1.04
N LEU A 80 -15.83 10.48 -0.25
CA LEU A 80 -15.29 11.82 -0.04
C LEU A 80 -13.94 11.76 0.68
N VAL A 81 -13.85 10.96 1.74
CA VAL A 81 -12.59 10.70 2.46
C VAL A 81 -11.54 10.11 1.52
N TYR A 82 -11.92 9.14 0.69
CA TYR A 82 -11.05 8.47 -0.26
C TYR A 82 -10.41 9.46 -1.24
N ILE A 83 -11.22 10.30 -1.88
CA ILE A 83 -10.77 11.25 -2.91
C ILE A 83 -9.77 12.27 -2.35
N ILE A 84 -9.86 12.61 -1.07
CA ILE A 84 -8.98 13.61 -0.45
C ILE A 84 -7.73 12.94 0.14
N ILE A 85 -7.93 11.89 0.96
CA ILE A 85 -6.84 11.33 1.78
C ILE A 85 -5.95 10.41 0.95
N ILE A 86 -6.53 9.55 0.11
CA ILE A 86 -5.77 8.49 -0.55
C ILE A 86 -4.77 9.01 -1.58
N PRO A 87 -5.07 10.05 -2.41
CA PRO A 87 -4.06 10.65 -3.26
C PRO A 87 -2.89 11.26 -2.48
N ALA A 88 -3.15 11.89 -1.34
CA ALA A 88 -2.10 12.44 -0.47
C ALA A 88 -1.24 11.31 0.13
N THR A 89 -1.88 10.25 0.63
CA THR A 89 -1.19 9.05 1.13
C THR A 89 -0.33 8.40 0.05
N ALA A 90 -0.86 8.24 -1.16
CA ALA A 90 -0.13 7.68 -2.31
C ALA A 90 1.08 8.54 -2.70
N THR A 91 0.91 9.87 -2.69
CA THR A 91 2.01 10.82 -2.96
C THR A 91 3.12 10.71 -1.91
N ILE A 92 2.75 10.62 -0.63
CA ILE A 92 3.71 10.45 0.47
C ILE A 92 4.42 9.10 0.34
N ALA A 93 3.69 8.02 0.02
CA ALA A 93 4.27 6.70 -0.21
C ALA A 93 5.31 6.73 -1.34
N ALA A 94 4.94 7.28 -2.50
CA ALA A 94 5.83 7.42 -3.65
C ALA A 94 7.08 8.25 -3.33
N PHE A 95 6.92 9.35 -2.59
CA PHE A 95 8.04 10.18 -2.14
C PHE A 95 9.00 9.41 -1.22
N LEU A 96 8.48 8.61 -0.28
CA LEU A 96 9.31 7.80 0.61
C LEU A 96 10.03 6.68 -0.14
N ILE A 97 9.39 6.06 -1.14
CA ILE A 97 10.04 5.09 -2.04
C ILE A 97 11.20 5.76 -2.78
N TYR A 98 10.95 6.92 -3.40
CA TYR A 98 11.99 7.68 -4.09
C TYR A 98 13.15 8.04 -3.16
N LYS A 99 12.87 8.51 -1.94
CA LYS A 99 13.91 8.84 -0.96
C LYS A 99 14.70 7.62 -0.47
N SER A 100 14.08 6.44 -0.46
CA SER A 100 14.72 5.20 0.01
C SER A 100 15.72 4.63 -1.00
N PHE A 101 15.29 4.44 -2.26
CA PHE A 101 16.08 3.77 -3.30
C PHE A 101 16.32 4.61 -4.55
N GLY A 102 15.47 5.60 -4.84
CA GLY A 102 15.52 6.38 -6.08
C GLY A 102 16.50 7.57 -6.05
N LYS A 103 16.81 8.11 -4.86
CA LYS A 103 17.82 9.17 -4.72
C LYS A 103 19.22 8.55 -4.67
N GLU A 104 20.10 8.96 -5.60
CA GLU A 104 21.52 8.57 -5.62
C GLU A 104 22.21 8.83 -4.27
N LEU A 105 23.28 8.06 -4.03
CA LEU A 105 24.13 8.16 -2.84
C LEU A 105 25.07 9.36 -3.02
N GLU A 106 24.58 10.56 -2.71
CA GLU A 106 25.45 11.68 -2.29
C GLU A 106 25.99 11.42 -0.88
#